data_AF-A0AAJ1QCF7-F1
#
_entry.id   AF-A0AAJ1QCF7-F1
#
_cell.length_a   1.000
_cell.length_b   1.000
_cell.length_c   1.000
_cell.angle_alpha   90.00
_cell.angle_beta   90.00
_cell.angle_gamma   90.00
#
_symmetry.space_group_name_H-M   'P 1'
#
loop_
_entity.id
_entity.type
_entity.pdbx_description
1 polymer ?
#
loop_
_entity_poly.entity_id
_entity_poly.type
_entity_poly.pdbx_seq_one_letter_code
_entity_poly.pdbx_strand_id
1 'polypeptide(L)' 'MNSTEKNNDNQPGLICPAPECNFKMKFTMKDLLMKKEIVCPSCGLTLEMNVPVEMKKHLQEISLAEEMVKESSNFSR' A
#
# COMPACT_ATOMS: atom_id res chain seq x y z
N MET A 1 30.98 13.44 -6.25
CA MET A 1 30.14 12.34 -6.78
C MET A 1 28.77 12.49 -6.13
N ASN A 2 27.79 12.97 -6.89
CA ASN A 2 26.40 13.13 -6.45
C ASN A 2 25.70 11.77 -6.49
N SER A 3 25.21 11.31 -5.35
CA SER A 3 24.14 10.33 -5.28
C SER A 3 23.16 10.80 -4.21
N THR A 4 22.11 11.48 -4.66
CA THR A 4 20.95 11.86 -3.88
C THR A 4 20.13 10.61 -3.55
N GLU A 5 20.46 9.95 -2.45
CA GLU A 5 19.58 8.98 -1.81
C GLU A 5 18.38 9.74 -1.22
N LYS A 6 17.32 9.91 -2.03
CA LYS A 6 15.98 10.21 -1.50
C LYS A 6 15.53 9.00 -0.69
N ASN A 7 15.92 8.98 0.59
CA ASN A 7 15.39 8.09 1.61
C ASN A 7 13.90 8.39 1.77
N ASN A 8 13.08 7.75 0.93
CA ASN A 8 11.63 7.80 0.97
C ASN A 8 11.13 6.81 2.04
N ASP A 9 11.67 6.95 3.26
CA ASP A 9 11.49 6.01 4.37
C ASP A 9 10.05 6.03 4.91
N ASN A 10 9.33 7.14 4.69
CA ASN A 10 7.95 7.35 5.14
C ASN A 10 6.86 6.78 4.23
N GLN A 11 7.17 6.07 3.14
CA GLN A 11 6.12 5.41 2.37
C GLN A 11 5.67 4.11 3.06
N PRO A 12 4.37 3.95 3.37
CA PRO A 12 3.86 2.76 4.04
C PRO A 12 4.08 1.52 3.16
N GLY A 13 4.53 0.44 3.80
CA GLY A 13 4.83 -0.83 3.15
C GLY A 13 5.20 -1.89 4.19
N LEU A 14 5.19 -3.16 3.77
CA LEU A 14 5.58 -4.29 4.62
C LEU A 14 6.89 -4.89 4.10
N ILE A 15 7.79 -5.19 5.02
CA ILE A 15 9.01 -5.93 4.71
C ILE A 15 8.63 -7.39 4.44
N CYS A 16 9.18 -7.97 3.38
CA CYS A 16 8.99 -9.39 3.09
C CYS A 16 9.46 -10.24 4.28
N PRO A 17 8.69 -11.25 4.75
CA PRO A 17 9.07 -12.07 5.89
C PRO A 17 10.06 -13.18 5.55
N ALA A 18 10.41 -13.38 4.27
CA ALA A 18 11.41 -14.37 3.91
C ALA A 18 12.77 -13.98 4.50
N PRO A 19 13.49 -14.90 5.16
CA PRO A 19 14.69 -14.60 5.95
C PRO A 19 15.83 -13.97 5.13
N GLU A 20 15.88 -14.26 3.82
CA GLU A 20 16.89 -13.72 2.90
C GLU A 20 16.34 -12.58 2.01
N CYS A 21 15.12 -12.12 2.25
CA CYS A 21 14.48 -11.08 1.45
C CYS A 21 14.12 -9.85 2.29
N ASN A 22 14.92 -8.79 2.15
CA ASN A 22 14.65 -7.50 2.80
C ASN A 22 13.87 -6.53 1.90
N PHE A 23 13.12 -7.05 0.94
CA PHE A 23 12.38 -6.22 0.00
C PHE A 23 11.15 -5.59 0.67
N LYS A 24 11.08 -4.25 0.66
CA LYS A 24 9.91 -3.49 1.15
C LYS A 24 8.82 -3.48 0.08
N MET A 25 7.80 -4.30 0.28
CA MET A 25 6.62 -4.34 -0.58
C MET A 25 5.73 -3.13 -0.30
N LYS A 26 5.36 -2.40 -1.35
CA LYS A 26 4.45 -1.25 -1.27
C LYS A 26 3.04 -1.70 -1.63
N PHE A 27 2.05 -1.16 -0.92
CA PHE A 27 0.64 -1.49 -1.12
C PHE A 27 -0.15 -0.21 -1.31
N THR A 28 -1.15 -0.27 -2.17
CA THR A 28 -2.21 0.73 -2.22
C THR A 28 -3.42 0.26 -1.40
N MET A 29 -4.31 1.18 -1.02
CA MET A 29 -5.57 0.82 -0.35
C MET A 29 -6.40 -0.15 -1.20
N LYS A 30 -6.36 0.00 -2.52
CA LYS A 30 -7.02 -0.90 -3.46
C LYS A 30 -6.46 -2.32 -3.40
N ASP A 31 -5.16 -2.47 -3.22
CA ASP A 31 -4.54 -3.79 -3.04
C ASP A 31 -5.05 -4.47 -1.77
N LEU A 32 -5.14 -3.74 -0.65
CA LEU A 32 -5.68 -4.26 0.63
C LEU A 32 -7.15 -4.69 0.53
N LEU A 33 -7.94 -4.02 -0.30
CA LEU A 33 -9.37 -4.31 -0.47
C LEU A 33 -9.64 -5.46 -1.44
N MET A 34 -8.87 -5.55 -2.54
CA MET A 34 -9.18 -6.44 -3.68
C MET A 34 -8.30 -7.68 -3.76
N LYS A 35 -7.04 -7.61 -3.31
CA LYS A 35 -6.11 -8.73 -3.42
C LYS A 35 -6.22 -9.62 -2.20
N LYS A 36 -6.36 -10.93 -2.44
CA LYS A 36 -6.27 -11.97 -1.42
C LYS A 36 -4.84 -12.46 -1.22
N GLU A 37 -3.99 -12.24 -2.21
CA GLU A 37 -2.61 -12.71 -2.23
C GLU A 37 -1.72 -11.65 -2.86
N ILE A 38 -0.48 -11.59 -2.40
CA ILE A 38 0.57 -10.79 -3.01
C ILE A 38 1.82 -11.65 -3.17
N VAL A 39 2.47 -11.49 -4.31
CA VAL A 39 3.76 -12.14 -4.57
C VAL A 39 4.86 -11.11 -4.35
N CYS A 40 5.84 -11.44 -3.51
CA CYS A 40 7.04 -10.64 -3.36
C CYS A 40 7.82 -10.64 -4.69
N PRO A 41 8.08 -9.49 -5.31
CA PRO A 41 8.75 -9.43 -6.61
C PRO A 41 10.24 -9.79 -6.53
N SER A 42 10.84 -9.77 -5.34
CA SER A 42 12.27 -10.05 -5.15
C SER A 42 12.56 -11.53 -4.94
N CYS A 43 11.72 -12.25 -4.19
CA CYS A 43 11.97 -13.67 -3.85
C CYS A 43 10.87 -14.63 -4.33
N GLY A 44 9.76 -14.10 -4.88
CA GLY A 44 8.63 -14.91 -5.36
C GLY A 44 7.74 -15.48 -4.25
N LEU A 45 7.97 -15.11 -2.98
CA LEU A 45 7.14 -15.58 -1.88
C LEU A 45 5.71 -15.06 -2.03
N THR A 46 4.74 -15.97 -2.03
CA THR A 46 3.31 -15.62 -2.02
C THR A 46 2.84 -15.47 -0.58
N LEU A 47 2.21 -14.34 -0.29
CA LEU A 47 1.71 -13.95 1.02
C LEU A 47 0.19 -13.80 0.94
N GLU A 48 -0.53 -14.47 1.83
CA GLU A 48 -1.97 -14.34 1.95
C GLU A 48 -2.31 -13.05 2.71
N MET A 49 -3.16 -12.23 2.09
CA MET A 49 -3.64 -10.97 2.63
C MET A 49 -5.00 -11.18 3.30
N ASN A 50 -4.98 -11.52 4.59
CA ASN A 50 -6.19 -11.64 5.37
C ASN A 50 -6.54 -10.30 6.05
N VAL A 51 -7.26 -9.44 5.34
CA VAL A 51 -7.79 -8.18 5.91
C VAL A 51 -9.19 -8.43 6.49
N PRO A 52 -9.41 -8.22 7.81
CA PRO A 52 -10.72 -8.40 8.44
C PRO A 52 -11.81 -7.55 7.78
N VAL A 53 -13.05 -8.05 7.77
CA VAL A 53 -14.20 -7.37 7.13
C VAL A 53 -14.44 -5.98 7.73
N GLU A 54 -14.30 -5.84 9.04
CA GLU A 54 -14.42 -4.56 9.76
C GLU A 54 -13.41 -3.53 9.25
N MET A 55 -12.16 -3.96 9.07
CA MET A 55 -11.09 -3.13 8.50
C MET A 55 -11.38 -2.78 7.04
N LYS A 56 -11.88 -3.73 6.22
CA LYS A 56 -12.25 -3.45 4.82
C LYS A 56 -13.32 -2.36 4.71
N LYS A 57 -14.32 -2.38 5.58
CA LYS A 57 -15.36 -1.35 5.62
C LYS A 57 -14.77 0.02 5.90
N HIS A 58 -13.91 0.14 6.93
CA HIS A 58 -13.25 1.40 7.24
C HIS A 58 -12.32 1.88 6.11
N LEU A 59 -11.58 0.97 5.49
CA LEU A 59 -10.72 1.31 4.36
C LEU A 59 -11.53 1.82 3.14
N GLN A 60 -12.74 1.29 2.91
CA GLN A 60 -13.65 1.79 1.88
C GLN A 60 -14.19 3.19 2.22
N GLU A 61 -14.59 3.40 3.47
CA GLU A 61 -15.07 4.70 3.95
C GLU A 61 -13.99 5.78 3.81
N ILE A 62 -12.74 5.45 4.17
CA ILE A 62 -11.58 6.34 4.01
C ILE A 62 -11.34 6.65 2.52
N SER A 63 -11.31 5.64 1.66
CA SER A 63 -11.07 5.82 0.22
C SER A 63 -12.12 6.73 -0.42
N LEU A 64 -13.40 6.59 -0.04
CA LEU A 64 -14.47 7.44 -0.54
C LEU A 64 -14.33 8.89 -0.06
N ALA A 65 -13.97 9.08 1.21
CA ALA A 65 -13.73 10.41 1.77
C ALA A 65 -12.56 11.11 1.08
N GLU A 66 -11.46 10.40 0.78
CA GLU A 66 -10.33 10.94 0.03
C GLU A 66 -10.74 11.40 -1.38
N GLU A 67 -11.58 10.63 -2.07
CA GLU A 67 -12.10 11.00 -3.40
C GLU A 67 -12.98 12.27 -3.33
N MET A 68 -13.88 12.37 -2.36
CA MET A 68 -14.74 13.55 -2.17
C MET A 68 -13.93 14.83 -1.87
N VAL A 69 -12.88 14.72 -1.04
CA VAL A 69 -11.98 15.85 -0.75
C VAL A 69 -11.20 16.24 -2.00
N LYS A 70 -10.77 15.27 -2.80
CA LYS A 70 -10.03 15.52 -4.05
C LYS A 70 -10.91 16.17 -5.13
N GLU A 71 -12.18 15.80 -5.23
CA GLU A 71 -13.12 16.44 -6.14
C GLU A 71 -13.42 17.89 -5.74
N SER A 72 -13.69 18.11 -4.46
CA SER A 72 -13.99 19.46 -3.94
C SER A 72 -12.80 20.42 -4.02
N SER A 73 -11.56 19.91 -3.93
CA SER A 73 -10.35 20.72 -4.14
C SER A 73 -10.06 21.05 -5.62
N ASN A 74 -10.55 20.25 -6.57
CA ASN A 74 -10.43 20.55 -8.00
C ASN A 74 -11.53 21.48 -8.54
N PHE A 75 -12.63 21.67 -7.80
CA PHE A 75 -13.72 22.56 -8.20
C PHE A 75 -13.40 24.06 -8.02
N SER A 76 -12.32 24.40 -7.29
CA SER A 76 -11.92 25.80 -7.01
C SER A 76 -10.89 26.37 -8.00
N ARG A 77 -10.84 25.89 -9.25
CA ARG A 77 -9.89 26.39 -10.26
C ARG A 77 -10.56 26.85 -11.55
#